data_AF-A0A7T4YIK1-F1
#
_entry.id   AF-A0A7T4YIK1-F1
#
_cell.length_a   1.000
_cell.length_b   1.000
_cell.length_c   1.000
_cell.angle_alpha   90.00
_cell.angle_beta   90.00
_cell.angle_gamma   90.00
#
_symmetry.space_group_name_H-M   'P 1'
#
loop_
_entity.id
_entity.type
_entity.pdbx_description
1 polymer ?
#
loop_
_entity_poly.entity_id
_entity_poly.type
_entity_poly.pdbx_seq_one_letter_code
_entity_poly.pdbx_strand_id
1 'polypeptide(L)'
;MNQATNSFKAGQRVVITQQIPRQQENWNTTVEGTVEKYEQRKTGSWFAKAKDDRLWLDRLVVRKDDGEIYVCNLDQFTKVEVKS
;
A
#
# COMPACT_ATOMS: atom_id res chain seq x y z
N MET A 1 0.37 6.05 -15.96
CA MET A 1 0.09 4.64 -16.30
C MET A 1 0.18 3.86 -15.00
N ASN A 2 -0.97 3.56 -14.38
CA ASN A 2 -1.03 2.83 -13.12
C ASN A 2 -0.53 1.41 -13.37
N GLN A 3 0.52 1.00 -12.66
CA GLN A 3 0.95 -0.39 -12.70
C GLN A 3 -0.24 -1.26 -12.28
N ALA A 4 -0.45 -2.30 -13.08
CA ALA A 4 -1.61 -3.19 -13.05
C ALA A 4 -2.06 -3.51 -11.63
N THR A 5 -3.38 -3.49 -11.42
CA THR A 5 -4.06 -4.05 -10.25
C THR A 5 -3.88 -5.58 -10.26
N ASN A 6 -2.64 -6.05 -10.16
CA ASN A 6 -2.32 -7.42 -9.85
C ASN A 6 -2.77 -7.62 -8.42
N SER A 7 -3.81 -8.44 -8.23
CA SER A 7 -4.18 -8.92 -6.90
C SER A 7 -2.95 -9.59 -6.27
N PHE A 8 -2.40 -8.98 -5.21
CA PHE A 8 -1.30 -9.58 -4.46
C PHE A 8 -1.79 -10.83 -3.73
N LYS A 9 -0.99 -11.89 -3.78
CA LYS A 9 -1.30 -13.17 -3.14
C LYS A 9 -0.53 -13.32 -1.84
N ALA A 10 -1.17 -13.90 -0.85
CA ALA A 10 -0.49 -14.29 0.39
C ALA A 10 0.73 -15.17 0.08
N GLY A 11 1.83 -14.95 0.80
CA GLY A 11 3.11 -15.63 0.60
C GLY A 11 4.05 -14.98 -0.41
N GLN A 12 3.60 -13.99 -1.19
CA GLN A 12 4.50 -13.27 -2.10
C GLN A 12 5.50 -12.39 -1.33
N ARG A 13 6.78 -12.46 -1.69
CA ARG A 13 7.78 -11.52 -1.20
C ARG A 13 7.68 -10.21 -2.00
N VAL A 14 7.59 -9.07 -1.31
CA VAL A 14 7.40 -7.77 -1.94
C VAL A 14 8.31 -6.71 -1.35
N VAL A 15 8.66 -5.72 -2.18
CA VAL A 15 9.22 -4.43 -1.76
C VAL A 15 8.18 -3.36 -2.03
N ILE A 16 7.79 -2.64 -0.98
CA ILE A 16 6.88 -1.50 -1.04
C ILE A 16 7.73 -0.24 -0.92
N THR A 17 7.57 0.69 -1.84
CA THR A 17 8.10 2.05 -1.72
C THR A 17 6.95 3.04 -1.73
N GLN A 18 6.85 3.86 -0.68
CA GLN A 18 5.89 4.96 -0.57
C GLN A 18 6.62 6.28 -0.69
N GLN A 19 6.08 7.18 -1.50
CA GLN A 19 6.63 8.50 -1.71
C GLN A 19 5.70 9.57 -1.16
N ILE A 20 6.25 10.51 -0.39
CA ILE A 20 5.59 11.75 0.00
C ILE A 20 6.22 12.87 -0.84
N PRO A 21 5.53 13.35 -1.90
CA PRO A 21 6.04 14.44 -2.70
C PRO A 21 6.06 15.74 -1.88
N ARG A 22 7.19 16.45 -1.90
CA ARG A 22 7.29 17.83 -1.40
C ARG A 22 7.85 18.74 -2.49
N GLN A 23 7.73 20.05 -2.28
CA GLN A 23 8.13 21.05 -3.29
C GLN A 23 9.61 20.98 -3.69
N GLN A 24 10.51 20.59 -2.78
CA GLN A 24 11.96 20.56 -3.04
C GLN A 24 12.54 19.16 -3.10
N GLU A 25 11.98 18.20 -2.35
CA GLU A 25 12.50 16.83 -2.29
C GLU A 25 11.37 15.84 -1.99
N ASN A 26 11.47 14.64 -2.57
CA ASN A 26 10.55 13.54 -2.30
C ASN A 26 11.06 12.73 -1.12
N TRP A 27 10.19 12.47 -0.15
CA TRP A 27 10.52 11.57 0.96
C TRP A 27 10.04 10.16 0.62
N ASN A 28 10.96 9.20 0.65
CA ASN A 28 10.66 7.81 0.34
C ASN A 28 10.78 6.94 1.60
N THR A 29 9.82 6.04 1.79
CA THR A 29 9.88 4.95 2.77
C THR A 29 9.84 3.63 2.02
N THR A 30 10.81 2.75 2.26
CA THR A 30 10.87 1.43 1.66
C THR A 30 10.72 0.36 2.72
N VAL A 31 9.80 -0.58 2.49
CA VAL A 31 9.53 -1.73 3.36
C VAL A 31 9.58 -3.00 2.54
N GLU A 32 10.30 -3.99 3.03
CA GLU A 32 10.32 -5.33 2.45
C GLU A 32 9.66 -6.34 3.39
N GLY A 33 8.90 -7.28 2.82
CA GLY A 33 8.35 -8.38 3.59
C GLY A 33 7.52 -9.34 2.76
N THR A 34 6.83 -10.25 3.44
CA THR A 34 5.94 -11.24 2.83
C THR A 34 4.48 -10.80 2.94
N VAL A 35 3.73 -10.86 1.85
CA VAL A 35 2.31 -10.53 1.83
C VAL A 35 1.54 -11.51 2.71
N GLU A 36 0.79 -10.98 3.68
CA GLU A 36 -0.17 -11.73 4.48
C GLU A 36 -1.57 -11.63 3.85
N LYS A 37 -1.95 -10.43 3.41
CA LYS A 37 -3.29 -10.16 2.91
C LYS A 37 -3.32 -8.95 1.98
N TYR A 38 -4.13 -9.05 0.93
CA TYR A 38 -4.55 -7.91 0.10
C TYR A 38 -6.08 -7.78 0.19
N GLU A 39 -6.57 -6.59 0.54
CA GLU A 39 -8.01 -6.35 0.69
C GLU A 39 -8.40 -4.91 0.38
N GLN A 40 -9.65 -4.72 -0.04
CA GLN A 40 -10.28 -3.40 -0.05
C GLN A 40 -10.96 -3.14 1.29
N ARG A 41 -10.63 -2.01 1.91
CA ARG A 41 -11.22 -1.57 3.18
C ARG A 41 -11.78 -0.16 3.04
N LYS A 42 -12.94 0.07 3.66
CA LYS A 42 -13.46 1.42 3.87
C LYS A 42 -12.48 2.20 4.75
N THR A 43 -12.24 3.45 4.39
CA THR A 43 -11.52 4.39 5.25
C THR A 43 -12.52 5.25 5.99
N GLY A 44 -12.30 5.47 7.30
CA GLY A 44 -13.08 6.41 8.10
C GLY A 44 -12.57 7.84 7.98
N SER A 45 -12.06 8.23 6.80
CA SER A 45 -11.42 9.54 6.63
C SER A 45 -12.46 10.65 6.65
N TRP A 46 -12.38 11.52 7.67
CA TRP A 46 -13.19 12.73 7.81
C TRP A 46 -13.09 13.70 6.62
N PHE A 47 -12.01 13.58 5.82
CA PHE A 47 -11.70 14.50 4.73
C PHE A 47 -12.44 14.17 3.41
N ALA A 48 -12.92 12.94 3.24
CA ALA A 48 -13.54 12.53 1.99
C ALA A 48 -15.07 12.71 2.07
N LYS A 49 -15.58 13.90 1.72
CA LYS A 49 -16.98 14.06 1.27
C LYS A 49 -17.18 13.34 -0.08
N ALA A 50 -17.02 12.03 -0.08
CA ALA A 50 -17.49 11.19 -1.17
C ALA A 50 -19.02 11.15 -1.10
N LYS A 51 -19.68 11.10 -2.25
CA LYS A 51 -21.11 10.76 -2.33
C LYS A 51 -21.28 9.43 -1.58
N ASP A 52 -22.01 9.44 -0.47
CA ASP A 52 -22.25 8.31 0.45
C ASP A 52 -21.10 7.86 1.38
N ASP A 53 -20.09 8.70 1.63
CA ASP A 53 -19.12 8.53 2.74
C ASP A 53 -18.29 7.21 2.71
N ARG A 54 -18.14 6.60 1.52
CA ARG A 54 -17.50 5.28 1.35
C ARG A 54 -16.33 5.35 0.39
N LEU A 55 -15.19 5.84 0.87
CA LEU A 55 -13.92 5.67 0.17
C LEU A 55 -13.35 4.28 0.51
N TRP A 56 -13.28 3.41 -0.50
CA TRP A 56 -12.59 2.12 -0.43
C TRP A 56 -11.16 2.30 -0.91
N LEU A 57 -10.19 1.87 -0.11
CA LEU A 57 -8.79 1.81 -0.51
C LEU A 57 -8.31 0.37 -0.53
N ASP A 58 -7.48 0.08 -1.53
CA ASP A 58 -6.67 -1.12 -1.55
C ASP A 58 -5.65 -1.07 -0.41
N ARG A 59 -5.51 -2.18 0.31
CA ARG A 59 -4.60 -2.32 1.43
C ARG A 59 -3.79 -3.58 1.31
N LEU A 60 -2.49 -3.46 1.50
CA LEU A 60 -1.56 -4.56 1.57
C LEU A 60 -1.06 -4.71 3.01
N VAL A 61 -1.22 -5.91 3.56
CA VAL A 61 -0.68 -6.31 4.86
C VAL A 61 0.53 -7.19 4.59
N VAL A 62 1.67 -6.80 5.16
CA VAL A 62 2.95 -7.45 4.95
C VAL A 62 3.58 -7.78 6.30
N ARG A 63 4.14 -8.98 6.45
CA ARG A 63 5.01 -9.33 7.58
C ARG A 63 6.46 -9.13 7.19
N LYS A 64 7.16 -8.26 7.92
CA LYS A 64 8.61 -8.04 7.79
C LYS A 64 9.40 -9.24 8.33
N ASP A 65 10.70 -9.28 8.07
CA ASP A 65 11.58 -10.38 8.50
C ASP A 65 11.72 -10.50 10.02
N ASP A 66 11.59 -9.39 10.73
CA ASP A 66 11.56 -9.32 12.19
C ASP A 66 10.20 -9.74 12.79
N GLY A 67 9.22 -10.08 11.95
CA GLY A 67 7.87 -10.45 12.34
C GLY A 67 6.90 -9.28 12.51
N GLU A 68 7.36 -8.03 12.38
CA GLU A 68 6.50 -6.85 12.44
C GLU A 68 5.46 -6.87 11.31
N ILE A 69 4.22 -6.48 11.64
CA ILE A 69 3.14 -6.35 10.66
C ILE A 69 3.09 -4.90 10.15
N TYR A 70 3.38 -4.74 8.88
CA TYR A 70 3.25 -3.49 8.14
C TYR A 70 1.93 -3.46 7.38
N VAL A 71 1.17 -2.36 7.53
CA VAL A 71 -0.11 -2.16 6.84
C VAL A 71 -0.02 -0.93 5.96
N CYS A 72 -0.10 -1.13 4.64
CA CYS A 72 0.03 -0.07 3.65
C CYS A 72 -1.29 0.13 2.89
N ASN A 73 -1.83 1.35 2.89
CA ASN A 73 -2.88 1.71 1.93
C ASN A 73 -2.19 2.07 0.61
N LEU A 74 -2.67 1.51 -0.49
CA LEU A 74 -2.09 1.71 -1.82
C LEU A 74 -2.71 2.95 -2.48
N ASP A 75 -1.86 3.84 -2.95
CA ASP A 75 -2.24 5.04 -3.69
C ASP A 75 -1.31 5.28 -4.89
N GLN A 76 -1.51 6.40 -5.58
CA GLN A 76 -0.72 6.77 -6.76
C GLN A 76 0.78 7.01 -6.49
N PHE A 77 1.18 7.18 -5.23
CA PHE A 77 2.57 7.38 -4.81
C PHE A 77 3.17 6.13 -4.16
N THR A 78 2.49 5.00 -4.32
CA THR A 78 2.94 3.70 -3.82
C THR A 78 3.36 2.82 -4.99
N LYS A 79 4.59 2.31 -4.93
CA LYS A 79 5.10 1.28 -5.85
C LYS A 79 5.30 -0.01 -5.07
N VAL A 80 4.79 -1.12 -5.61
CA VAL A 80 4.99 -2.45 -5.05
C VAL A 80 5.65 -3.35 -6.09
N GLU A 81 6.75 -3.96 -5.73
CA GLU A 81 7.54 -4.84 -6.59
C GLU A 81 7.54 -6.25 -5.99
N VAL A 82 7.07 -7.24 -6.75
CA VAL A 82 7.13 -8.64 -6.34
C VAL A 82 8.54 -9.17 -6.62
N LYS A 83 9.19 -9.73 -5.60
CA LYS A 83 10.45 -10.45 -5.77
C LYS A 83 10.14 -11.87 -6.29
N SER A 84 10.79 -12.22 -7.40
CA SER A 84 10.78 -13.56 -8.00
C SER A 84 11.52 -14.57 -7.14
#